data_AF-A0A1R0G5Y2-F1
#
_entry.id   AF-A0A1R0G5Y2-F1
#
_cell.length_a   1.000
_cell.length_b   1.000
_cell.length_c   1.000
_cell.angle_alpha   90.00
_cell.angle_beta   90.00
_cell.angle_gamma   90.00
#
_symmetry.space_group_name_H-M   'P 1'
#
loop_
_entity.id
_entity.type
_entity.pdbx_description
1 polymer ?
#
loop_
_entity_poly.entity_id
_entity_poly.type
_entity_poly.pdbx_seq_one_letter_code
_entity_poly.pdbx_strand_id
1 'polypeptide(L)'
;MDAHEGFIFENYSEAGGRKYFTNDNALMIDAGIELIYGMYARKELTDNQFYYCLCSVLEAADRVSNTTGFYSAYLKEFNKVSLKPIEFKGFDLKDSVASNDVYLGDANDLLQEVSGDILYLDPPYTNMQYSNVYHVLNTIAQNEKPVIAGITGRPEGRNVSPWSHKKKVEAEFRTLVESAKFEFLIMSYSNESIMSSELIADVMSSYGKYESREIPHKRFNLGTNVSDNKQVVEYLHVLHKAG
;
A
#
# COMPACT_ATOMS: atom_id res chain seq x y z
N MET A 1 3.03 1.02 29.50
CA MET A 1 2.95 -0.09 28.55
C MET A 1 4.26 -0.82 28.72
N ASP A 2 4.20 -2.05 29.20
CA ASP A 2 5.42 -2.81 29.49
C ASP A 2 5.80 -3.60 28.24
N ALA A 3 7.08 -3.54 27.87
CA ALA A 3 7.65 -4.27 26.76
C ALA A 3 7.52 -5.79 26.99
N HIS A 4 7.10 -6.54 25.97
CA HIS A 4 7.03 -8.00 26.04
C HIS A 4 7.33 -8.63 24.67
N GLU A 5 7.71 -9.91 24.68
CA GLU A 5 8.06 -10.66 23.48
C GLU A 5 6.80 -11.14 22.75
N GLY A 6 6.69 -10.79 21.47
CA GLY A 6 5.64 -11.28 20.57
C GLY A 6 6.20 -11.64 19.20
N PHE A 7 5.30 -11.74 18.21
CA PHE A 7 5.66 -12.22 16.88
C PHE A 7 6.67 -11.30 16.19
N ILE A 8 6.59 -9.98 16.41
CA ILE A 8 7.49 -9.02 15.78
C ILE A 8 8.90 -9.15 16.37
N PHE A 9 9.01 -9.27 17.69
CA PHE A 9 10.28 -9.54 18.37
C PHE A 9 10.90 -10.86 17.90
N GLU A 10 10.13 -11.95 17.91
CA GLU A 10 10.64 -13.29 17.56
C GLU A 10 11.11 -13.40 16.10
N ASN A 11 10.52 -12.62 15.17
CA ASN A 11 10.70 -12.87 13.74
C ASN A 11 11.30 -11.70 12.94
N TYR A 12 11.09 -10.46 13.37
CA TYR A 12 11.46 -9.24 12.65
C TYR A 12 12.42 -8.33 13.44
N SER A 13 12.97 -8.82 14.55
CA SER A 13 14.05 -8.16 15.30
C SER A 13 15.41 -8.81 15.04
N GLU A 14 16.48 -8.13 15.48
CA GLU A 14 17.83 -8.72 15.46
C GLU A 14 17.93 -10.02 16.27
N ALA A 15 17.18 -10.18 17.39
CA ALA A 15 17.07 -11.44 18.11
C ALA A 15 16.41 -12.54 17.27
N GLY A 16 15.43 -12.18 16.44
CA GLY A 16 14.80 -13.04 15.43
C GLY A 16 15.64 -13.25 14.16
N GLY A 17 16.88 -12.74 14.12
CA GLY A 17 17.78 -12.86 12.99
C GLY A 17 17.47 -11.92 11.81
N ARG A 18 16.55 -10.95 11.97
CA ARG A 18 16.15 -10.00 10.93
C ARG A 18 16.18 -8.58 11.43
N LYS A 19 17.03 -7.74 10.85
CA LYS A 19 17.21 -6.36 11.31
C LYS A 19 16.16 -5.42 10.72
N TYR A 20 14.87 -5.73 10.78
CA TYR A 20 13.82 -4.73 10.47
C TYR A 20 13.68 -3.74 11.63
N PHE A 21 13.74 -4.24 12.86
CA PHE A 21 13.67 -3.45 14.09
C PHE A 21 14.79 -3.85 15.06
N THR A 22 15.18 -2.93 15.94
CA THR A 22 15.97 -3.27 17.13
C THR A 22 15.13 -4.12 18.08
N ASN A 23 15.77 -4.84 18.99
CA ASN A 23 15.06 -5.61 20.03
C ASN A 23 14.07 -4.73 20.81
N ASP A 24 14.54 -3.59 21.32
CA ASP A 24 13.72 -2.67 22.12
C ASP A 24 12.51 -2.15 21.34
N ASN A 25 12.70 -1.78 20.06
CA ASN A 25 11.60 -1.30 19.24
C ASN A 25 10.61 -2.42 18.91
N ALA A 26 11.09 -3.63 18.65
CA ALA A 26 10.21 -4.77 18.38
C ALA A 26 9.33 -5.14 19.58
N LEU A 27 9.89 -5.16 20.79
CA LEU A 27 9.13 -5.41 22.03
C LEU A 27 8.03 -4.37 22.26
N MET A 28 8.33 -3.10 21.96
CA MET A 28 7.36 -2.01 22.09
C MET A 28 6.28 -2.09 21.01
N ILE A 29 6.61 -2.54 19.79
CA ILE A 29 5.62 -2.80 18.74
C ILE A 29 4.67 -3.92 19.19
N ASP A 30 5.19 -5.05 19.67
CA ASP A 30 4.37 -6.15 20.19
C ASP A 30 3.46 -5.68 21.34
N ALA A 31 4.00 -4.89 22.28
CA ALA A 31 3.23 -4.27 23.35
C ALA A 31 2.13 -3.31 22.86
N GLY A 32 2.41 -2.55 21.81
CA GLY A 32 1.42 -1.69 21.15
C GLY A 32 0.30 -2.49 20.52
N ILE A 33 0.63 -3.56 19.78
CA ILE A 33 -0.35 -4.47 19.15
C ILE A 33 -1.24 -5.13 20.20
N GLU A 34 -0.66 -5.73 21.25
CA GLU A 34 -1.44 -6.40 22.30
C GLU A 34 -2.39 -5.43 22.99
N LEU A 35 -1.91 -4.22 23.32
CA LEU A 35 -2.74 -3.21 23.98
C LEU A 35 -3.97 -2.88 23.14
N ILE A 36 -3.78 -2.48 21.87
CA ILE A 36 -4.89 -2.00 21.03
C ILE A 36 -5.88 -3.12 20.70
N TYR A 37 -5.39 -4.32 20.39
CA TYR A 37 -6.25 -5.47 20.09
C TYR A 37 -6.97 -5.96 21.35
N GLY A 38 -6.31 -5.92 22.50
CA GLY A 38 -6.92 -6.26 23.78
C GLY A 38 -8.04 -5.29 24.17
N MET A 39 -7.80 -3.97 24.04
CA MET A 39 -8.82 -2.95 24.30
C MET A 39 -10.02 -3.11 23.35
N TYR A 40 -9.77 -3.35 22.06
CA TYR A 40 -10.82 -3.57 21.08
C TYR A 40 -11.64 -4.83 21.37
N ALA A 41 -10.99 -5.96 21.70
CA ALA A 41 -11.66 -7.20 22.09
C ALA A 41 -12.55 -7.04 23.35
N ARG A 42 -12.14 -6.16 24.28
CA ARG A 42 -12.92 -5.80 25.48
C ARG A 42 -13.99 -4.73 25.22
N LYS A 43 -14.15 -4.28 23.97
CA LYS A 43 -15.10 -3.22 23.56
C LYS A 43 -14.86 -1.88 24.24
N GLU A 44 -13.62 -1.60 24.61
CA GLU A 44 -13.18 -0.32 25.17
C GLU A 44 -12.93 0.74 24.07
N LEU A 45 -12.83 0.29 22.81
CA LEU A 45 -12.64 1.12 21.62
C LEU A 45 -13.77 0.89 20.63
N THR A 46 -14.20 1.96 19.96
CA THR A 46 -14.97 1.86 18.71
C THR A 46 -14.04 1.49 17.54
N ASP A 47 -14.60 1.06 16.41
CA ASP A 47 -13.84 0.74 15.20
C ASP A 47 -12.93 1.90 14.78
N ASN A 48 -13.46 3.12 14.76
CA ASN A 48 -12.69 4.32 14.42
C ASN A 48 -11.55 4.58 15.41
N GLN A 49 -11.77 4.38 16.71
CA GLN A 49 -10.72 4.54 17.73
C GLN A 49 -9.67 3.44 17.60
N PHE A 50 -10.08 2.20 17.31
CA PHE A 50 -9.18 1.09 17.05
C PHE A 50 -8.28 1.38 15.84
N TYR A 51 -8.85 1.79 14.70
CA TYR A 51 -8.06 2.12 13.51
C TYR A 51 -7.16 3.34 13.72
N TYR A 52 -7.60 4.34 14.48
CA TYR A 52 -6.74 5.47 14.86
C TYR A 52 -5.52 5.02 15.67
N CYS A 53 -5.72 4.19 16.69
CA CYS A 53 -4.65 3.63 17.50
C CYS A 53 -3.73 2.69 16.71
N LEU A 54 -4.31 1.84 15.85
CA LEU A 54 -3.55 0.94 14.97
C LEU A 54 -2.68 1.73 13.98
N CYS A 55 -3.22 2.81 13.40
CA CYS A 55 -2.46 3.72 12.56
C CYS A 55 -1.28 4.34 13.32
N SER A 56 -1.48 4.76 14.57
CA SER A 56 -0.39 5.26 15.43
C SER A 56 0.72 4.22 15.63
N VAL A 57 0.37 2.94 15.82
CA VAL A 57 1.35 1.84 15.93
C VAL A 57 2.11 1.62 14.62
N LEU A 58 1.40 1.58 13.49
CA LEU A 58 2.00 1.38 12.17
C LEU A 58 2.95 2.53 11.77
N GLU A 59 2.53 3.78 11.98
CA GLU A 59 3.36 4.97 11.75
C GLU A 59 4.61 4.99 12.63
N ALA A 60 4.46 4.63 13.90
CA ALA A 60 5.58 4.57 14.84
C ALA A 60 6.57 3.47 14.43
N ALA A 61 6.08 2.28 14.06
CA ALA A 61 6.90 1.19 13.56
C ALA A 61 7.64 1.59 12.27
N ASP A 62 6.93 2.18 11.30
CA ASP A 62 7.53 2.58 10.03
C ASP A 62 8.66 3.58 10.19
N ARG A 63 8.46 4.55 11.09
CA ARG A 63 9.44 5.57 11.42
C ARG A 63 10.75 5.02 11.98
N VAL A 64 10.71 3.92 12.73
CA VAL A 64 11.91 3.28 13.30
C VAL A 64 12.34 2.03 12.51
N SER A 65 11.75 1.80 11.34
CA SER A 65 12.13 0.67 10.51
C SER A 65 13.52 0.84 9.90
N ASN A 66 14.25 -0.26 9.81
CA ASN A 66 15.56 -0.31 9.18
C ASN A 66 15.44 -0.73 7.70
N THR A 67 14.61 0.00 6.96
CA THR A 67 14.32 -0.21 5.55
C THR A 67 14.67 1.03 4.72
N THR A 68 14.47 0.97 3.40
CA THR A 68 14.59 2.13 2.48
C THR A 68 13.22 2.57 1.96
N GLY A 69 12.17 2.44 2.78
CA GLY A 69 10.77 2.73 2.41
C GLY A 69 9.98 1.52 1.92
N PHE A 70 10.63 0.38 1.73
CA PHE A 70 9.99 -0.89 1.35
C PHE A 70 10.46 -1.99 2.29
N TYR A 71 9.53 -2.84 2.75
CA TYR A 71 9.84 -4.00 3.62
C TYR A 71 10.24 -5.24 2.82
N SER A 72 10.42 -5.11 1.51
CA SER A 72 10.96 -6.20 0.68
C SER A 72 12.37 -6.62 1.11
N ALA A 73 13.10 -5.76 1.82
CA ALA A 73 14.38 -6.06 2.46
C ALA A 73 14.63 -5.13 3.67
N TYR A 74 15.65 -5.45 4.46
CA TYR A 74 16.18 -4.62 5.54
C TYR A 74 17.67 -4.34 5.32
N LEU A 75 18.18 -3.25 5.91
CA LEU A 75 19.60 -2.91 5.83
C LEU A 75 20.42 -3.86 6.71
N LYS A 76 21.64 -4.19 6.25
CA LYS A 76 22.55 -5.07 7.01
C LYS A 76 22.94 -4.49 8.36
N GLU A 77 23.01 -3.17 8.46
CA GLU A 77 23.27 -2.44 9.70
C GLU A 77 22.12 -1.48 9.98
N PHE A 78 21.85 -1.23 11.25
CA PHE A 78 20.83 -0.29 11.66
C PHE A 78 21.21 1.13 11.26
N ASN A 79 20.31 1.81 10.55
CA ASN A 79 20.46 3.22 10.26
C ASN A 79 20.19 4.08 11.51
N LYS A 80 20.60 5.35 11.48
CA LYS A 80 20.45 6.28 12.62
C LYS A 80 19.00 6.48 13.08
N VAL A 81 18.02 6.33 12.19
CA VAL A 81 16.61 6.51 12.52
C VAL A 81 16.08 5.28 13.25
N SER A 82 16.43 4.08 12.79
CA SER A 82 16.01 2.80 13.39
C SER A 82 16.55 2.54 14.79
N LEU A 83 17.64 3.21 15.18
CA LEU A 83 18.21 3.15 16.52
C LEU A 83 17.49 4.06 17.54
N LYS A 84 16.59 4.94 17.09
CA LYS A 84 15.83 5.78 18.01
C LYS A 84 14.77 4.93 18.72
N PRO A 85 14.47 5.21 19.99
CA PRO A 85 13.31 4.61 20.66
C PRO A 85 12.03 4.93 19.88
N ILE A 86 11.18 3.93 19.73
CA ILE A 86 9.85 4.11 19.14
C ILE A 86 8.99 5.03 20.01
N GLU A 87 8.25 5.92 19.35
CA GLU A 87 7.32 6.84 20.00
C GLU A 87 5.96 6.74 19.32
N PHE A 88 4.95 6.30 20.07
CA PHE A 88 3.56 6.30 19.62
C PHE A 88 2.97 7.70 19.78
N LYS A 89 2.52 8.29 18.68
CA LYS A 89 1.96 9.65 18.66
C LYS A 89 0.57 9.62 18.05
N GLY A 90 -0.35 10.34 18.67
CA GLY A 90 -1.57 10.74 18.00
C GLY A 90 -1.26 11.68 16.83
N PHE A 91 -2.19 11.75 15.90
CA PHE A 91 -2.18 12.69 14.79
C PHE A 91 -3.49 13.46 14.75
N ASP A 92 -3.42 14.70 14.27
CA ASP A 92 -4.58 15.59 14.19
C ASP A 92 -5.52 15.10 13.07
N LEU A 93 -6.78 14.89 13.42
CA LEU A 93 -7.83 14.65 12.45
C LEU A 93 -8.35 15.99 11.96
N LYS A 94 -8.55 16.10 10.65
CA LYS A 94 -9.27 17.24 10.06
C LYS A 94 -10.76 16.97 10.14
N ASP A 95 -11.54 18.05 10.24
CA ASP A 95 -12.98 17.96 10.11
C ASP A 95 -13.34 17.33 8.76
N SER A 96 -14.26 16.38 8.79
CA SER A 96 -14.70 15.75 7.55
C SER A 96 -15.45 16.76 6.69
N VAL A 97 -15.12 16.80 5.40
CA VAL A 97 -15.80 17.66 4.43
C VAL A 97 -17.08 17.01 3.87
N ALA A 98 -17.26 15.70 4.08
CA ALA A 98 -18.39 14.91 3.62
C ALA A 98 -18.57 13.64 4.48
N SER A 99 -19.65 12.89 4.24
CA SER A 99 -19.71 11.48 4.67
C SER A 99 -18.83 10.66 3.74
N ASN A 100 -18.04 9.75 4.28
CA ASN A 100 -17.14 8.90 3.51
C ASN A 100 -17.36 7.42 3.88
N ASP A 101 -17.37 6.57 2.87
CA ASP A 101 -17.36 5.12 3.03
C ASP A 101 -16.02 4.55 2.60
N VAL A 102 -15.52 3.56 3.33
CA VAL A 102 -14.25 2.90 3.05
C VAL A 102 -14.52 1.41 2.90
N TYR A 103 -13.99 0.84 1.81
CA TYR A 103 -14.21 -0.55 1.45
C TYR A 103 -12.87 -1.29 1.35
N LEU A 104 -12.88 -2.56 1.75
CA LEU A 104 -11.77 -3.49 1.52
C LEU A 104 -12.30 -4.65 0.66
N GLY A 105 -11.81 -4.75 -0.57
CA GLY A 105 -12.25 -5.77 -1.51
C GLY A 105 -11.51 -5.67 -2.85
N ASP A 106 -11.82 -6.58 -3.77
CA ASP A 106 -11.39 -6.45 -5.15
C ASP A 106 -12.13 -5.27 -5.81
N ALA A 107 -11.41 -4.46 -6.59
CA ALA A 107 -11.98 -3.26 -7.19
C ALA A 107 -13.12 -3.57 -8.18
N ASN A 108 -13.00 -4.65 -8.96
CA ASN A 108 -14.02 -5.05 -9.94
C ASN A 108 -15.30 -5.56 -9.26
N ASP A 109 -15.14 -6.24 -8.13
CA ASP A 109 -16.26 -6.68 -7.30
C ASP A 109 -16.97 -5.47 -6.65
N LEU A 110 -16.20 -4.55 -6.06
CA LEU A 110 -16.76 -3.35 -5.40
C LEU A 110 -17.50 -2.42 -6.37
N LEU A 111 -17.06 -2.32 -7.63
CA LEU A 111 -17.73 -1.51 -8.64
C LEU A 111 -19.09 -2.05 -9.08
N GLN A 112 -19.46 -3.27 -8.68
CA GLN A 112 -20.84 -3.75 -8.85
C GLN A 112 -21.82 -3.04 -7.90
N GLU A 113 -21.32 -2.64 -6.73
CA GLU A 113 -22.10 -2.10 -5.61
C GLU A 113 -21.99 -0.58 -5.49
N VAL A 114 -20.90 0.01 -6.00
CA VAL A 114 -20.63 1.45 -5.91
C VAL A 114 -20.82 2.14 -7.27
N SER A 115 -21.45 3.31 -7.25
CA SER A 115 -21.62 4.19 -8.42
C SER A 115 -21.50 5.66 -8.01
N GLY A 116 -21.29 6.55 -8.97
CA GLY A 116 -21.21 7.98 -8.70
C GLY A 116 -20.88 8.77 -9.95
N ASP A 117 -20.46 10.02 -9.78
CA ASP A 117 -20.18 10.90 -10.93
C ASP A 117 -18.74 10.70 -11.45
N ILE A 118 -17.78 10.54 -10.55
CA ILE A 118 -16.34 10.47 -10.86
C ILE A 118 -15.70 9.27 -10.18
N LEU A 119 -15.03 8.42 -10.96
CA LEU A 119 -14.12 7.38 -10.49
C LEU A 119 -12.67 7.79 -10.79
N TYR A 120 -11.87 7.99 -9.73
CA TYR A 120 -10.44 8.22 -9.85
C TYR A 120 -9.65 6.94 -9.57
N LEU A 121 -8.72 6.61 -10.45
CA LEU A 121 -7.92 5.39 -10.42
C LEU A 121 -6.42 5.73 -10.34
N ASP A 122 -5.75 5.10 -9.38
CA ASP A 122 -4.29 5.12 -9.22
C ASP A 122 -3.80 3.66 -9.01
N PRO A 123 -3.88 2.82 -10.05
CA PRO A 123 -3.59 1.39 -9.93
C PRO A 123 -2.07 1.14 -9.86
N PRO A 124 -1.63 -0.08 -9.51
CA PRO A 124 -0.20 -0.43 -9.52
C PRO A 124 0.51 -0.12 -10.85
N TYR A 125 1.60 0.64 -10.75
CA TYR A 125 2.43 1.02 -11.90
C TYR A 125 3.38 -0.10 -12.34
N THR A 126 3.76 -0.99 -11.42
CA THR A 126 4.79 -2.00 -11.65
C THR A 126 4.30 -3.40 -11.29
N ASN A 127 5.08 -4.43 -11.63
CA ASN A 127 4.79 -5.81 -11.21
C ASN A 127 5.05 -6.05 -9.70
N MET A 128 5.34 -5.00 -8.94
CA MET A 128 5.57 -5.09 -7.51
C MET A 128 4.27 -5.47 -6.80
N GLN A 129 4.34 -6.55 -6.01
CA GLN A 129 3.22 -7.03 -5.22
C GLN A 129 3.27 -6.37 -3.84
N TYR A 130 2.38 -5.42 -3.57
CA TYR A 130 2.36 -4.66 -2.32
C TYR A 130 2.19 -5.54 -1.08
N SER A 131 1.46 -6.65 -1.20
CA SER A 131 1.34 -7.68 -0.16
C SER A 131 2.67 -8.27 0.28
N ASN A 132 3.65 -8.33 -0.62
CA ASN A 132 5.01 -8.78 -0.36
C ASN A 132 5.90 -7.63 0.12
N VAL A 133 5.70 -6.42 -0.42
CA VAL A 133 6.58 -5.28 -0.14
C VAL A 133 6.27 -4.58 1.17
N TYR A 134 5.03 -4.67 1.66
CA TYR A 134 4.63 -4.17 2.98
C TYR A 134 4.27 -5.31 3.94
N HIS A 135 4.86 -6.50 3.74
CA HIS A 135 4.43 -7.70 4.45
C HIS A 135 4.54 -7.59 5.98
N VAL A 136 5.57 -6.93 6.51
CA VAL A 136 5.76 -6.72 7.96
C VAL A 136 4.68 -5.79 8.53
N LEU A 137 4.40 -4.67 7.85
CA LEU A 137 3.31 -3.77 8.26
C LEU A 137 1.95 -4.45 8.16
N ASN A 138 1.73 -5.30 7.15
CA ASN A 138 0.51 -6.11 7.05
C ASN A 138 0.41 -7.11 8.21
N THR A 139 1.53 -7.72 8.62
CA THR A 139 1.57 -8.61 9.78
C THR A 139 1.17 -7.89 11.07
N ILE A 140 1.70 -6.68 11.29
CA ILE A 140 1.33 -5.80 12.41
C ILE A 140 -0.15 -5.42 12.33
N ALA A 141 -0.59 -4.95 11.16
CA ALA A 141 -1.94 -4.45 10.93
C ALA A 141 -3.01 -5.51 11.19
N GLN A 142 -2.73 -6.77 10.84
CA GLN A 142 -3.66 -7.90 11.00
C GLN A 142 -3.45 -8.70 12.29
N ASN A 143 -2.43 -8.35 13.09
CA ASN A 143 -2.00 -9.12 14.27
C ASN A 143 -1.91 -10.64 13.99
N GLU A 144 -1.38 -10.97 12.81
CA GLU A 144 -1.27 -12.36 12.37
C GLU A 144 0.04 -12.99 12.85
N LYS A 145 0.04 -14.31 12.95
CA LYS A 145 1.23 -15.11 13.25
C LYS A 145 1.48 -16.13 12.13
N PRO A 146 1.77 -15.65 10.90
CA PRO A 146 1.85 -16.53 9.75
C PRO A 146 3.11 -17.38 9.78
N VAL A 147 3.10 -18.48 9.02
CA VAL A 147 4.35 -19.16 8.64
C VAL A 147 5.12 -18.24 7.71
N ILE A 148 6.40 -18.00 8.04
CA ILE A 148 7.28 -17.11 7.29
C ILE A 148 8.42 -17.88 6.62
N ALA A 149 8.83 -17.39 5.45
CA ALA A 149 9.88 -18.01 4.65
C ALA A 149 10.94 -17.02 4.17
N GLY A 150 12.14 -17.54 3.94
CA GLY A 150 13.27 -16.82 3.38
C GLY A 150 13.95 -15.83 4.34
N ILE A 151 14.98 -15.17 3.81
CA ILE A 151 15.84 -14.24 4.56
C ILE A 151 15.01 -13.09 5.13
N THR A 152 14.05 -12.59 4.36
CA THR A 152 13.21 -11.45 4.74
C THR A 152 12.03 -11.83 5.61
N GLY A 153 11.75 -13.12 5.83
CA GLY A 153 10.66 -13.55 6.71
C GLY A 153 9.29 -13.22 6.13
N ARG A 154 9.14 -13.38 4.81
CA ARG A 154 7.89 -13.09 4.12
C ARG A 154 6.84 -14.16 4.46
N PRO A 155 5.61 -13.78 4.82
CA PRO A 155 4.52 -14.73 5.01
C PRO A 155 4.24 -15.58 3.77
N GLU A 156 3.98 -16.86 3.97
CA GLU A 156 3.52 -17.75 2.91
C GLU A 156 2.06 -17.45 2.53
N GLY A 157 1.68 -17.73 1.28
CA GLY A 157 0.28 -17.64 0.84
C GLY A 157 -0.30 -16.22 0.72
N ARG A 158 0.53 -15.16 0.72
CA ARG A 158 0.07 -13.78 0.48
C ARG A 158 -0.66 -13.66 -0.87
N ASN A 159 -1.67 -12.79 -0.91
CA ASN A 159 -2.42 -12.53 -2.13
C ASN A 159 -1.49 -11.95 -3.22
N VAL A 160 -1.81 -12.29 -4.46
CA VAL A 160 -1.14 -11.75 -5.64
C VAL A 160 -2.19 -11.00 -6.42
N SER A 161 -2.03 -9.68 -6.49
CA SER A 161 -2.97 -8.83 -7.22
C SER A 161 -2.78 -9.04 -8.73
N PRO A 162 -3.84 -9.32 -9.49
CA PRO A 162 -3.78 -9.37 -10.95
C PRO A 162 -3.47 -7.99 -11.55
N TRP A 163 -3.78 -6.91 -10.83
CA TRP A 163 -3.40 -5.54 -11.18
C TRP A 163 -1.89 -5.30 -11.16
N SER A 164 -1.12 -6.06 -10.38
CA SER A 164 0.35 -6.02 -10.38
C SER A 164 0.96 -7.12 -11.27
N HIS A 165 0.23 -7.59 -12.29
CA HIS A 165 0.69 -8.66 -13.18
C HIS A 165 0.48 -8.33 -14.65
N LYS A 166 1.57 -8.06 -15.37
CA LYS A 166 1.56 -7.61 -16.78
C LYS A 166 0.64 -8.40 -17.73
N LYS A 167 0.52 -9.73 -17.57
CA LYS A 167 -0.35 -10.56 -18.44
C LYS A 167 -1.84 -10.54 -18.07
N LYS A 168 -2.19 -10.05 -16.88
CA LYS A 168 -3.56 -10.08 -16.34
C LYS A 168 -4.18 -8.70 -16.26
N VAL A 169 -3.37 -7.67 -16.02
CA VAL A 169 -3.82 -6.29 -15.79
C VAL A 169 -4.72 -5.74 -16.89
N GLU A 170 -4.49 -6.11 -18.16
CA GLU A 170 -5.38 -5.67 -19.25
C GLU A 170 -6.81 -6.20 -19.08
N ALA A 171 -6.97 -7.48 -18.71
CA ALA A 171 -8.29 -8.07 -18.51
C ALA A 171 -9.00 -7.44 -17.30
N GLU A 172 -8.27 -7.18 -16.22
CA GLU A 172 -8.80 -6.48 -15.04
C GLU A 172 -9.26 -5.06 -15.40
N PHE A 173 -8.44 -4.33 -16.17
CA PHE A 173 -8.74 -2.97 -16.58
C PHE A 173 -9.93 -2.89 -17.53
N ARG A 174 -10.04 -3.80 -18.50
CA ARG A 174 -11.21 -3.88 -19.39
C ARG A 174 -12.49 -4.14 -18.60
N THR A 175 -12.45 -5.08 -17.66
CA THR A 175 -13.58 -5.40 -16.77
C THR A 175 -13.97 -4.18 -15.92
N LEU A 176 -12.98 -3.44 -15.40
CA LEU A 176 -13.20 -2.24 -14.61
C LEU A 176 -13.91 -1.15 -15.42
N VAL A 177 -13.38 -0.80 -16.59
CA VAL A 177 -13.92 0.27 -17.43
C VAL A 177 -15.34 -0.07 -17.91
N GLU A 178 -15.60 -1.34 -18.25
CA GLU A 178 -16.93 -1.82 -18.65
C GLU A 178 -17.94 -1.68 -17.51
N SER A 179 -17.61 -2.24 -16.35
CA SER A 179 -18.53 -2.37 -15.21
C SER A 179 -18.76 -1.08 -14.42
N ALA A 180 -17.80 -0.14 -14.43
CA ALA A 180 -17.88 1.07 -13.65
C ALA A 180 -19.11 1.93 -14.02
N LYS A 181 -20.01 2.12 -13.05
CA LYS A 181 -21.21 2.96 -13.18
C LYS A 181 -20.91 4.41 -12.79
N PHE A 182 -20.01 5.03 -13.55
CA PHE A 182 -19.56 6.40 -13.34
C PHE A 182 -19.56 7.20 -14.64
N GLU A 183 -19.95 8.48 -14.60
CA GLU A 183 -19.96 9.35 -15.78
C GLU A 183 -18.52 9.63 -16.26
N PHE A 184 -17.62 9.93 -15.31
CA PHE A 184 -16.21 10.17 -15.58
C PHE A 184 -15.33 9.09 -14.95
N LEU A 185 -14.43 8.52 -15.75
CA LEU A 185 -13.28 7.76 -15.27
C LEU A 185 -12.02 8.59 -15.47
N ILE A 186 -11.24 8.75 -14.42
CA ILE A 186 -9.95 9.44 -14.44
C ILE A 186 -8.90 8.46 -13.95
N MET A 187 -7.82 8.28 -14.70
CA MET A 187 -6.73 7.39 -14.31
C MET A 187 -5.39 8.10 -14.44
N SER A 188 -4.60 8.05 -13.37
CA SER A 188 -3.20 8.49 -13.35
C SER A 188 -2.30 7.30 -13.68
N TYR A 189 -1.38 7.48 -14.63
CA TYR A 189 -0.43 6.43 -15.02
C TYR A 189 0.78 6.99 -15.78
N SER A 190 1.91 6.29 -15.81
CA SER A 190 3.11 6.76 -16.55
C SER A 190 3.49 5.88 -17.73
N ASN A 191 4.33 6.41 -18.63
CA ASN A 191 4.93 5.64 -19.74
C ASN A 191 5.87 4.50 -19.30
N GLU A 192 6.25 4.42 -18.02
CA GLU A 192 7.07 3.31 -17.50
C GLU A 192 6.23 2.19 -16.87
N SER A 193 4.92 2.31 -16.93
CA SER A 193 4.03 1.43 -16.20
C SER A 193 3.70 0.14 -16.96
N ILE A 194 3.06 -0.83 -16.28
CA ILE A 194 2.83 -2.18 -16.84
C ILE A 194 1.81 -2.22 -17.99
N MET A 195 0.84 -1.30 -18.02
CA MET A 195 -0.03 -1.02 -19.17
C MET A 195 0.51 0.16 -19.97
N SER A 196 0.43 0.08 -21.30
CA SER A 196 0.83 1.19 -22.16
C SER A 196 -0.28 2.24 -22.27
N SER A 197 0.08 3.49 -22.56
CA SER A 197 -0.88 4.57 -22.78
C SER A 197 -1.79 4.29 -23.98
N GLU A 198 -1.30 3.58 -25.00
CA GLU A 198 -2.08 3.16 -26.16
C GLU A 198 -3.14 2.14 -25.80
N LEU A 199 -2.82 1.16 -24.93
CA LEU A 199 -3.81 0.22 -24.42
C LEU A 199 -4.89 0.93 -23.62
N ILE A 200 -4.50 1.87 -22.76
CA ILE A 200 -5.46 2.64 -21.94
C ILE A 200 -6.38 3.45 -22.85
N ALA A 201 -5.83 4.12 -23.86
CA ALA A 201 -6.59 4.88 -24.85
C ALA A 201 -7.55 3.99 -25.65
N ASP A 202 -7.10 2.83 -26.14
CA ASP A 202 -7.92 1.85 -26.86
C ASP A 202 -9.12 1.43 -26.02
N VAL A 203 -8.89 0.97 -24.79
CA VAL A 203 -9.95 0.52 -23.89
C VAL A 203 -10.91 1.68 -23.60
N MET A 204 -10.43 2.82 -23.12
CA MET A 204 -11.31 3.92 -22.71
C MET A 204 -12.12 4.48 -23.89
N SER A 205 -11.50 4.67 -25.06
CA SER A 205 -12.19 5.20 -26.25
C SER A 205 -13.32 4.31 -26.76
N SER A 206 -13.28 3.00 -26.46
CA SER A 206 -14.37 2.08 -26.81
C SER A 206 -15.64 2.27 -25.97
N TYR A 207 -15.57 3.01 -24.85
CA TYR A 207 -16.70 3.24 -23.93
C TYR A 207 -17.17 4.70 -23.84
N GLY A 208 -16.60 5.61 -24.64
CA GLY A 208 -17.01 7.01 -24.62
C GLY A 208 -15.96 7.97 -25.17
N LYS A 209 -16.10 9.24 -24.82
CA LYS A 209 -15.15 10.28 -25.25
C LYS A 209 -13.90 10.21 -24.38
N TYR A 210 -12.76 9.90 -25.01
CA TYR A 210 -11.46 9.80 -24.36
C TYR A 210 -10.59 11.03 -24.64
N GLU A 211 -9.90 11.50 -23.60
CA GLU A 211 -8.87 12.54 -23.65
C GLU A 211 -7.70 12.15 -22.73
N SER A 212 -6.49 12.64 -23.02
CA SER A 212 -5.35 12.51 -22.12
C SER A 212 -4.60 13.83 -21.96
N ARG A 213 -3.98 14.02 -20.80
CA ARG A 213 -3.03 15.11 -20.54
C ARG A 213 -1.69 14.55 -20.12
N GLU A 214 -0.64 15.06 -20.73
CA GLU A 214 0.74 14.68 -20.43
C GLU A 214 1.37 15.67 -19.44
N ILE A 215 2.08 15.14 -18.45
CA ILE A 215 2.81 15.88 -17.45
C ILE A 215 4.25 15.35 -17.46
N PRO A 216 5.18 16.04 -18.15
CA PRO A 216 6.58 15.60 -18.23
C PRO A 216 7.30 15.75 -16.89
N HIS A 217 7.97 14.70 -16.45
CA HIS A 217 8.82 14.69 -15.25
C HIS A 217 10.26 14.28 -15.58
N LYS A 218 11.20 14.80 -14.79
CA LYS A 218 12.58 14.30 -14.82
C LYS A 218 12.58 12.91 -14.18
N ARG A 219 13.14 11.92 -14.89
CA ARG A 219 13.27 10.56 -14.39
C ARG A 219 14.05 10.53 -13.08
N PHE A 220 13.48 9.88 -12.07
CA PHE A 220 14.16 9.67 -10.80
C PHE A 220 15.30 8.66 -11.00
N ASN A 221 16.52 9.06 -10.68
CA ASN A 221 17.72 8.28 -11.01
C ASN A 221 18.18 7.50 -9.77
N LEU A 222 17.93 6.18 -9.76
CA LEU A 222 18.30 5.27 -8.66
C LEU A 222 19.79 4.85 -8.64
N GLY A 223 20.66 5.62 -9.29
CA GLY A 223 22.12 5.42 -9.23
C GLY A 223 22.69 4.35 -10.19
N THR A 224 21.88 3.79 -11.10
CA THR A 224 22.39 2.96 -12.20
C THR A 224 22.78 3.85 -13.38
N ASN A 225 24.01 3.71 -13.89
CA ASN A 225 24.49 4.33 -15.13
C ASN A 225 23.67 3.86 -16.34
N VAL A 226 22.45 4.39 -16.48
CA VAL A 226 21.62 4.20 -17.66
C VAL A 226 21.73 5.48 -18.47
N SER A 227 22.50 5.41 -19.55
CA SER A 227 22.74 6.45 -20.54
C SER A 227 21.51 6.78 -21.40
N ASP A 228 20.30 6.65 -20.85
CA ASP A 228 19.07 6.99 -21.55
C ASP A 228 18.44 8.21 -20.88
N ASN A 229 18.51 9.32 -21.62
CA ASN A 229 17.86 10.60 -21.35
C ASN A 229 16.32 10.50 -21.49
N LYS A 230 15.72 9.38 -21.08
CA LYS A 230 14.28 9.12 -21.19
C LYS A 230 13.55 9.94 -20.13
N GLN A 231 12.67 10.83 -20.59
CA GLN A 231 11.73 11.53 -19.72
C GLN A 231 10.64 10.54 -19.27
N VAL A 232 10.30 10.59 -17.99
CA VAL A 232 9.10 9.94 -17.48
C VAL A 232 7.96 10.89 -17.76
N VAL A 233 6.91 10.41 -18.41
CA VAL A 233 5.71 11.19 -18.69
C VAL A 233 4.60 10.57 -17.87
N GLU A 234 4.04 11.35 -16.96
CA GLU A 234 2.79 11.02 -16.28
C GLU A 234 1.63 11.43 -17.18
N TYR A 235 0.61 10.60 -17.23
CA TYR A 235 -0.60 10.80 -17.99
C TYR A 235 -1.77 10.87 -17.03
N LEU A 236 -2.65 11.84 -17.29
CA LEU A 236 -4.00 11.83 -16.75
C LEU A 236 -4.94 11.43 -17.90
N HIS A 237 -5.39 10.18 -17.87
CA HIS A 237 -6.36 9.63 -18.81
C HIS A 237 -7.77 9.98 -18.33
N VAL A 238 -8.61 10.49 -19.21
CA VAL A 238 -9.98 10.89 -18.90
C VAL A 238 -10.93 10.24 -19.89
N LEU A 239 -11.88 9.47 -19.36
CA LEU A 239 -13.00 8.92 -20.08
C LEU A 239 -14.28 9.61 -19.60
N HIS A 240 -15.02 10.21 -20.51
CA HIS A 240 -16.42 10.56 -20.32
C HIS A 240 -17.27 9.45 -20.96
N LYS A 241 -17.86 8.58 -20.13
CA LYS A 241 -18.68 7.46 -20.61
C LYS A 241 -19.95 8.01 -21.26
N ALA A 242 -20.26 7.52 -22.47
CA ALA A 242 -21.56 7.80 -23.07
C ALA A 242 -22.62 7.09 -22.21
N GLY A 243 -23.62 7.85 -21.75
CA GLY A 243 -24.74 7.32 -20.96
C GLY A 243 -25.57 6.27 -21.68
#